data_AF-A0A958XVX6-F1
#
_entry.id   AF-A0A958XVX6-F1
#
_cell.length_a   1.000
_cell.length_b   1.000
_cell.length_c   1.000
_cell.angle_alpha   90.00
_cell.angle_beta   90.00
_cell.angle_gamma   90.00
#
_symmetry.space_group_name_H-M   'P 1'
#
loop_
_entity.id
_entity.type
_entity.pdbx_description
1 polymer ?
#
loop_
_entity_poly.entity_id
_entity_poly.type
_entity_poly.pdbx_seq_one_letter_code
_entity_poly.pdbx_strand_id
1 'polypeptide(L)'
;MAKGKRGQLSMNFDSERVSKLIGIFLLFLSFYFFIAFVSYLFTWKNDHDIVFHFSWDMFFADVQVDNWLGRLGAFLSDSVFYWGFGISSFGLVYLLYKYGLALVRRVPLGYLSITTQRTVILMVIASIVSSFFFQSLEFPWGGVFGQSISEYIQNFLGVIGTLALMLFALIATFVWSNNPNFEEFTWQKVWEETKQAWNDLLTGNFGKRRPATPAPPTRVKANIPAPQEEEI
;
A
#
# COMPACT_ATOMS: atom_id res chain seq x y z
N MET A 1 -1.88 -53.14 -42.72
CA MET A 1 -2.31 -52.67 -41.39
C MET A 1 -1.62 -51.33 -41.10
N ALA A 2 -2.37 -50.22 -41.10
CA ALA A 2 -1.80 -48.88 -40.96
C ALA A 2 -1.63 -48.50 -39.48
N LYS A 3 -0.40 -48.13 -39.09
CA LYS A 3 -0.03 -47.67 -37.74
C LYS A 3 -0.41 -46.18 -37.61
N GLY A 4 -1.48 -45.89 -36.85
CA GLY A 4 -1.87 -44.52 -36.55
C GLY A 4 -0.84 -43.83 -35.65
N LYS A 5 -0.15 -42.80 -36.18
CA LYS A 5 0.65 -41.88 -35.37
C LYS A 5 -0.32 -40.96 -34.61
N ARG A 6 -0.47 -41.18 -33.30
CA ARG A 6 -1.07 -40.18 -32.39
C ARG A 6 -0.10 -39.00 -32.30
N GLY A 7 -0.51 -37.85 -32.84
CA GLY A 7 0.21 -36.59 -32.69
C GLY A 7 0.23 -36.18 -31.22
N GLN A 8 1.35 -36.47 -30.56
CA GLN A 8 1.59 -36.02 -29.19
C GLN A 8 2.00 -34.55 -29.28
N LEU A 9 1.06 -33.64 -28.95
CA LEU A 9 1.35 -32.21 -28.79
C LEU A 9 2.35 -32.06 -27.63
N SER A 10 3.64 -32.01 -27.93
CA SER A 10 4.66 -31.64 -26.96
C SER A 10 4.59 -30.13 -26.75
N MET A 11 3.85 -29.68 -25.73
CA MET A 11 3.93 -28.31 -25.26
C MET A 11 5.31 -28.11 -24.62
N ASN A 12 6.28 -27.65 -25.41
CA ASN A 12 7.54 -27.14 -24.88
C ASN A 12 7.26 -25.81 -24.18
N PHE A 13 7.01 -25.87 -22.87
CA PHE A 13 6.90 -24.70 -22.01
C PHE A 13 8.28 -24.09 -21.82
N ASP A 14 8.66 -23.26 -22.77
CA ASP A 14 9.84 -22.42 -22.64
C ASP A 14 9.64 -21.50 -21.42
N SER A 15 10.46 -21.68 -20.38
CA SER A 15 10.29 -21.02 -19.07
C SER A 15 10.27 -19.49 -19.20
N GLU A 16 10.96 -18.98 -20.22
CA GLU A 16 10.93 -17.59 -20.64
C GLU A 16 9.54 -17.12 -21.08
N ARG A 17 8.85 -17.90 -21.93
CA ARG A 17 7.53 -17.55 -22.47
C ARG A 17 6.48 -17.60 -21.37
N VAL A 18 6.56 -18.61 -20.51
CA VAL A 18 5.66 -18.77 -19.36
C VAL A 18 5.79 -17.58 -18.40
N SER A 19 7.01 -17.17 -18.04
CA SER A 19 7.22 -16.02 -17.15
C SER A 19 6.63 -14.72 -17.71
N LYS A 20 6.84 -14.46 -19.01
CA LYS A 20 6.24 -13.29 -19.69
C LYS A 20 4.71 -13.34 -19.69
N LEU A 21 4.11 -14.49 -19.98
CA LEU A 21 2.65 -14.67 -19.99
C LEU A 21 2.05 -14.45 -18.60
N ILE A 22 2.66 -15.02 -17.56
CA ILE A 22 2.24 -14.78 -16.17
C ILE A 22 2.38 -13.29 -15.83
N GLY A 23 3.48 -12.66 -16.23
CA GLY A 23 3.70 -11.23 -16.01
C GLY A 23 2.62 -10.35 -16.66
N ILE A 24 2.29 -10.60 -17.93
CA ILE A 24 1.22 -9.90 -18.65
C ILE A 24 -0.13 -10.14 -17.97
N PHE A 25 -0.42 -11.38 -17.58
CA PHE A 25 -1.64 -11.71 -16.85
C PHE A 25 -1.75 -10.96 -15.51
N LEU A 26 -0.66 -10.84 -14.74
CA LEU A 26 -0.65 -10.06 -13.50
C LEU A 26 -0.86 -8.57 -13.74
N LEU A 27 -0.31 -8.01 -14.83
CA LEU A 27 -0.56 -6.62 -15.21
C LEU A 27 -2.02 -6.39 -15.58
N PHE A 28 -2.60 -7.30 -16.36
CA PHE A 28 -4.04 -7.30 -16.67
C PHE A 28 -4.87 -7.38 -15.39
N LEU A 29 -4.55 -8.32 -14.49
CA LEU A 29 -5.26 -8.51 -13.23
C LEU A 29 -5.15 -7.28 -12.33
N SER A 30 -3.97 -6.66 -12.24
CA SER A 30 -3.77 -5.39 -11.53
C SER A 30 -4.70 -4.30 -12.05
N PHE A 31 -4.76 -4.11 -13.38
CA PHE A 31 -5.64 -3.13 -14.00
C PHE A 31 -7.13 -3.45 -13.78
N TYR A 32 -7.50 -4.74 -13.86
CA TYR A 32 -8.85 -5.21 -13.57
C TYR A 32 -9.26 -4.88 -12.13
N PHE A 33 -8.43 -5.24 -11.13
CA PHE A 33 -8.69 -4.91 -9.73
C PHE A 33 -8.75 -3.40 -9.50
N PHE A 34 -7.89 -2.61 -10.17
CA PHE A 34 -7.93 -1.15 -10.05
C PHE A 34 -9.30 -0.59 -10.43
N ILE A 35 -9.82 -0.96 -11.61
CA ILE A 35 -11.13 -0.50 -12.07
C ILE A 35 -12.25 -1.05 -11.17
N ALA A 36 -12.19 -2.33 -10.79
CA ALA A 36 -13.20 -2.94 -9.91
C ALA A 36 -13.28 -2.20 -8.57
N PHE A 37 -12.14 -1.89 -7.95
CA PHE A 37 -12.08 -1.16 -6.68
C PHE A 37 -12.53 0.29 -6.82
N VAL A 38 -12.12 0.99 -7.88
CA VAL A 38 -12.59 2.37 -8.14
C VAL A 38 -14.10 2.39 -8.33
N SER A 39 -14.66 1.45 -9.09
CA SER A 39 -16.10 1.30 -9.24
C SER A 39 -16.77 1.04 -7.89
N TYR A 40 -16.19 0.15 -7.07
CA TYR A 40 -16.74 -0.25 -5.77
C TYR A 40 -16.89 0.93 -4.82
N LEU A 41 -16.01 1.94 -4.85
CA LEU A 41 -16.15 3.16 -4.03
C LEU A 41 -17.52 3.84 -4.19
N PHE A 42 -18.17 3.68 -5.34
CA PHE A 42 -19.48 4.25 -5.64
C PHE A 42 -20.62 3.21 -5.60
N THR A 43 -20.30 1.94 -5.85
CA THR A 43 -21.28 0.86 -6.08
C THR A 43 -21.39 -0.14 -4.93
N TRP A 44 -20.59 0.02 -3.87
CA TRP A 44 -20.42 -0.95 -2.79
C TRP A 44 -21.71 -1.45 -2.15
N LYS A 45 -22.74 -0.61 -1.99
CA LYS A 45 -23.99 -1.02 -1.32
C LYS A 45 -24.67 -2.15 -2.08
N ASN A 46 -24.93 -1.90 -3.37
CA ASN A 46 -25.56 -2.87 -4.24
C ASN A 46 -24.65 -4.08 -4.50
N ASP A 47 -23.35 -3.82 -4.76
CA ASP A 47 -22.38 -4.89 -4.99
C ASP A 47 -22.28 -5.83 -3.77
N HIS A 48 -22.17 -5.29 -2.55
CA HIS A 48 -22.11 -6.06 -1.31
C HIS A 48 -23.40 -6.86 -1.09
N ASP A 49 -24.56 -6.21 -1.21
CA ASP A 49 -25.86 -6.85 -1.00
C ASP A 49 -26.03 -8.05 -1.94
N ILE A 50 -25.68 -7.89 -3.22
CA ILE A 50 -25.77 -8.96 -4.22
C ILE A 50 -24.79 -10.09 -3.90
N VAL A 51 -23.53 -9.78 -3.61
CA VAL A 51 -22.51 -10.81 -3.31
C VAL A 51 -22.88 -11.57 -2.04
N PHE A 52 -23.38 -10.88 -1.01
CA PHE A 52 -23.82 -11.51 0.24
C PHE A 52 -24.98 -12.48 0.02
N HIS A 53 -25.98 -12.11 -0.79
CA HIS A 53 -27.17 -12.94 -1.01
C HIS A 53 -26.94 -14.10 -1.98
N PHE A 54 -26.18 -13.87 -3.06
CA PHE A 54 -26.01 -14.86 -4.13
C PHE A 54 -24.68 -15.62 -4.06
N SER A 55 -23.69 -15.13 -3.32
CA SER A 55 -22.38 -15.78 -3.13
C SER A 55 -21.78 -16.28 -4.46
N TRP A 56 -21.59 -17.59 -4.65
CA TRP A 56 -21.07 -18.17 -5.89
C TRP A 56 -22.11 -18.30 -7.00
N ASP A 57 -23.41 -18.31 -6.66
CA ASP A 57 -24.48 -18.50 -7.64
C ASP A 57 -24.64 -17.28 -8.55
N MET A 58 -24.14 -16.10 -8.13
CA MET A 58 -24.15 -14.89 -8.95
C MET A 58 -23.44 -15.04 -10.30
N PHE A 59 -22.47 -15.96 -10.41
CA PHE A 59 -21.76 -16.21 -11.66
C PHE A 59 -22.66 -16.85 -12.72
N PHE A 60 -23.75 -17.50 -12.30
CA PHE A 60 -24.67 -18.22 -13.17
C PHE A 60 -26.08 -17.60 -13.18
N ALA A 61 -26.46 -16.88 -12.12
CA ALA A 61 -27.73 -16.20 -11.99
C ALA A 61 -27.78 -14.91 -12.80
N ASP A 62 -28.94 -14.55 -13.38
CA ASP A 62 -29.09 -13.31 -14.13
C ASP A 62 -29.34 -12.10 -13.21
N VAL A 63 -28.29 -11.72 -12.47
CA VAL A 63 -28.31 -10.59 -11.53
C VAL A 63 -27.57 -9.40 -12.14
N GLN A 64 -28.19 -8.22 -12.07
CA GLN A 64 -27.55 -6.96 -12.46
C GLN A 64 -26.74 -6.41 -11.29
N VAL A 65 -25.46 -6.15 -11.53
CA VAL A 65 -24.57 -5.46 -10.59
C VAL A 65 -24.19 -4.10 -11.17
N ASP A 66 -23.88 -3.14 -10.31
CA ASP A 66 -23.50 -1.79 -10.75
C ASP A 66 -21.99 -1.67 -11.03
N ASN A 67 -21.20 -2.63 -10.57
CA ASN A 67 -19.77 -2.64 -10.83
C ASN A 67 -19.46 -2.56 -12.34
N TRP A 68 -18.57 -1.65 -12.74
CA TRP A 68 -18.25 -1.41 -14.15
C TRP A 68 -17.66 -2.63 -14.86
N LEU A 69 -17.10 -3.59 -14.10
CA LEU A 69 -16.55 -4.84 -14.63
C LEU A 69 -17.52 -6.03 -14.49
N GLY A 70 -18.79 -5.74 -14.22
CA GLY A 70 -19.84 -6.72 -14.05
C GLY A 70 -19.65 -7.58 -12.81
N ARG A 71 -20.27 -8.76 -12.82
CA ARG A 71 -20.39 -9.65 -11.65
C ARG A 71 -19.04 -10.05 -11.06
N LEU A 72 -18.07 -10.39 -11.91
CA LEU A 72 -16.73 -10.73 -11.45
C LEU A 72 -16.04 -9.54 -10.77
N GLY A 73 -16.25 -8.32 -11.27
CA GLY A 73 -15.78 -7.08 -10.65
C GLY A 73 -16.35 -6.92 -9.24
N ALA A 74 -17.68 -6.96 -9.12
CA ALA A 74 -18.39 -6.86 -7.85
C ALA A 74 -17.91 -7.91 -6.82
N PHE A 75 -17.80 -9.17 -7.24
CA PHE A 75 -17.33 -10.27 -6.38
C PHE A 75 -15.90 -10.06 -5.89
N LEU A 76 -14.97 -9.70 -6.79
CA LEU A 76 -13.57 -9.50 -6.46
C LEU A 76 -13.36 -8.26 -5.59
N SER A 77 -14.11 -7.18 -5.85
CA SER A 77 -14.08 -5.99 -5.00
C SER A 77 -14.69 -6.26 -3.64
N ASP A 78 -15.82 -6.94 -3.52
CA ASP A 78 -16.39 -7.30 -2.22
C ASP A 78 -15.42 -8.18 -1.41
N SER A 79 -14.87 -9.22 -2.05
CA SER A 79 -13.96 -10.17 -1.39
C SER A 79 -12.69 -9.53 -0.85
N VAL A 80 -12.08 -8.59 -1.59
CA VAL A 80 -10.77 -8.01 -1.21
C VAL A 80 -10.93 -6.65 -0.55
N PHE A 81 -11.83 -5.81 -1.05
CA PHE A 81 -12.05 -4.46 -0.54
C PHE A 81 -12.92 -4.49 0.71
N TYR A 82 -14.11 -5.10 0.66
CA TYR A 82 -15.03 -5.11 1.81
C TYR A 82 -14.53 -6.05 2.90
N TRP A 83 -14.33 -7.33 2.62
CA TRP A 83 -13.90 -8.31 3.63
C TRP A 83 -12.42 -8.15 4.03
N GLY A 84 -11.60 -7.61 3.12
CA GLY A 84 -10.19 -7.36 3.36
C GLY A 84 -9.94 -5.97 3.95
N PHE A 85 -9.11 -5.18 3.28
CA PHE A 85 -8.43 -4.03 3.87
C PHE A 85 -9.06 -2.66 3.52
N GLY A 86 -10.23 -2.65 2.88
CA GLY A 86 -10.87 -1.41 2.46
C GLY A 86 -10.01 -0.65 1.45
N ILE A 87 -9.87 0.67 1.67
CA ILE A 87 -9.11 1.57 0.79
C ILE A 87 -7.65 1.16 0.64
N SER A 88 -7.05 0.52 1.64
CA SER A 88 -5.66 0.12 1.53
C SER A 88 -5.45 -1.10 0.63
N SER A 89 -6.53 -1.75 0.16
CA SER A 89 -6.49 -2.83 -0.84
C SER A 89 -5.86 -2.41 -2.17
N PHE A 90 -5.80 -1.10 -2.48
CA PHE A 90 -5.00 -0.60 -3.61
C PHE A 90 -3.50 -0.94 -3.49
N GLY A 91 -3.00 -1.26 -2.30
CA GLY A 91 -1.67 -1.84 -2.12
C GLY A 91 -1.51 -3.19 -2.81
N LEU A 92 -2.55 -4.02 -2.85
CA LEU A 92 -2.55 -5.27 -3.62
C LEU A 92 -2.43 -5.00 -5.12
N VAL A 93 -3.19 -4.03 -5.64
CA VAL A 93 -3.12 -3.58 -7.04
C VAL A 93 -1.69 -3.17 -7.38
N TYR A 94 -1.05 -2.38 -6.51
CA TYR A 94 0.34 -1.96 -6.67
C TYR A 94 1.32 -3.14 -6.70
N LEU A 95 1.15 -4.13 -5.81
CA LEU A 95 1.99 -5.31 -5.80
C LEU A 95 1.81 -6.14 -7.06
N LEU A 96 0.58 -6.43 -7.49
CA LEU A 96 0.29 -7.14 -8.73
C LEU A 96 0.95 -6.45 -9.93
N TYR A 97 0.89 -5.12 -9.99
CA TYR A 97 1.58 -4.33 -11.02
C TYR A 97 3.11 -4.53 -10.97
N LYS A 98 3.72 -4.41 -9.79
CA LYS A 98 5.18 -4.54 -9.62
C LYS A 98 5.69 -5.95 -9.95
N TYR A 99 4.97 -6.99 -9.50
CA TYR A 99 5.27 -8.37 -9.81
C TYR A 99 5.08 -8.67 -11.30
N GLY A 100 3.98 -8.21 -11.90
CA GLY A 100 3.73 -8.35 -13.33
C GLY A 100 4.83 -7.71 -14.17
N LEU A 101 5.22 -6.49 -13.83
CA LEU A 101 6.30 -5.77 -14.51
C LEU A 101 7.67 -6.46 -14.34
N ALA A 102 7.96 -6.97 -13.14
CA ALA A 102 9.20 -7.68 -12.88
C ALA A 102 9.30 -8.98 -13.69
N LEU A 103 8.21 -9.75 -13.81
CA LEU A 103 8.18 -10.96 -14.64
C LEU A 103 8.37 -10.66 -16.13
N VAL A 104 7.67 -9.65 -16.66
CA VAL A 104 7.83 -9.21 -18.07
C VAL A 104 9.26 -8.75 -18.35
N ARG A 105 9.87 -7.99 -17.43
CA ARG A 105 11.23 -7.45 -17.56
C ARG A 105 12.33 -8.41 -17.09
N ARG A 106 11.98 -9.60 -16.59
CA ARG A 106 12.89 -10.57 -15.93
C ARG A 106 13.73 -9.96 -14.82
N VAL A 107 13.14 -9.03 -14.07
CA VAL A 107 13.77 -8.57 -12.83
C VAL A 107 13.60 -9.67 -11.79
N PRO A 108 14.68 -10.14 -11.14
CA PRO A 108 14.58 -11.11 -10.05
C PRO A 108 13.64 -10.64 -8.94
N LEU A 109 12.68 -11.50 -8.57
CA LEU A 109 11.61 -11.16 -7.62
C LEU A 109 12.13 -10.83 -6.20
N GLY A 110 13.35 -11.27 -5.86
CA GLY A 110 13.98 -10.95 -4.58
C GLY A 110 14.13 -9.45 -4.33
N TYR A 111 14.27 -8.63 -5.37
CA TYR A 111 14.34 -7.16 -5.25
C TYR A 111 13.01 -6.54 -4.79
N LEU A 112 11.89 -7.24 -4.99
CA LEU A 112 10.57 -6.78 -4.56
C LEU A 112 10.24 -7.18 -3.12
N SER A 113 11.08 -7.96 -2.44
CA SER A 113 10.81 -8.45 -1.08
C SER A 113 10.60 -7.29 -0.10
N ILE A 114 11.52 -6.33 -0.08
CA ILE A 114 11.44 -5.14 0.78
C ILE A 114 10.23 -4.27 0.40
N THR A 115 9.97 -4.09 -0.91
CA THR A 115 8.78 -3.36 -1.37
C THR A 115 7.50 -4.03 -0.89
N THR A 116 7.42 -5.36 -0.99
CA THR A 116 6.27 -6.17 -0.60
C THR A 116 6.01 -6.08 0.89
N GLN A 117 7.05 -6.28 1.70
CA GLN A 117 6.96 -6.15 3.15
C GLN A 117 6.46 -4.76 3.55
N ARG A 118 7.05 -3.71 2.99
CA ARG A 118 6.65 -2.31 3.27
C ARG A 118 5.20 -2.05 2.87
N THR A 119 4.79 -2.49 1.68
CA THR A 119 3.41 -2.31 1.20
C THR A 119 2.43 -3.06 2.09
N VAL A 120 2.69 -4.33 2.45
CA VAL A 120 1.78 -5.10 3.32
C VAL A 120 1.65 -4.49 4.71
N ILE A 121 2.76 -4.05 5.32
CA ILE A 121 2.73 -3.34 6.61
C ILE A 121 1.88 -2.07 6.50
N LEU A 122 2.10 -1.27 5.46
CA LEU A 122 1.31 -0.06 5.22
C LEU A 122 -0.16 -0.37 4.97
N MET A 123 -0.49 -1.47 4.28
CA MET A 123 -1.87 -1.89 4.05
C MET A 123 -2.60 -2.18 5.36
N VAL A 124 -1.97 -2.96 6.25
CA VAL A 124 -2.52 -3.31 7.56
C VAL A 124 -2.73 -2.05 8.40
N ILE A 125 -1.69 -1.22 8.54
CA ILE A 125 -1.78 -0.01 9.36
C ILE A 125 -2.82 0.96 8.78
N ALA A 126 -2.80 1.21 7.47
CA ALA A 126 -3.73 2.11 6.82
C ALA A 126 -5.18 1.62 6.94
N SER A 127 -5.43 0.30 6.88
CA SER A 127 -6.75 -0.30 7.06
C SER A 127 -7.29 -0.06 8.49
N ILE A 128 -6.47 -0.27 9.51
CA ILE A 128 -6.91 -0.08 10.90
C ILE A 128 -7.09 1.42 11.19
N VAL A 129 -6.17 2.26 10.73
CA VAL A 129 -6.24 3.72 10.87
C VAL A 129 -7.48 4.28 10.16
N SER A 130 -7.74 3.88 8.92
CA SER A 130 -8.93 4.34 8.19
C SER A 130 -10.21 3.89 8.88
N SER A 131 -10.27 2.66 9.38
CA SER A 131 -11.42 2.17 10.15
C SER A 131 -11.66 3.00 11.41
N PHE A 132 -10.61 3.31 12.18
CA PHE A 132 -10.73 4.12 13.39
C PHE A 132 -11.24 5.54 13.12
N PHE A 133 -10.66 6.24 12.14
CA PHE A 133 -11.01 7.63 11.86
C PHE A 133 -12.35 7.78 11.13
N PHE A 134 -12.72 6.81 10.30
CA PHE A 134 -13.95 6.86 9.49
C PHE A 134 -15.06 5.94 10.01
N GLN A 135 -14.98 5.45 11.25
CA GLN A 135 -15.98 4.56 11.86
C GLN A 135 -17.41 5.11 11.91
N SER A 136 -17.60 6.43 11.76
CA SER A 136 -18.92 7.07 11.73
C SER A 136 -19.55 7.09 10.33
N LEU A 137 -18.80 6.73 9.29
CA LEU A 137 -19.29 6.69 7.91
C LEU A 137 -19.81 5.29 7.59
N GLU A 138 -20.85 5.22 6.76
CA GLU A 138 -21.43 3.94 6.35
C GLU A 138 -20.47 3.08 5.51
N PHE A 139 -19.59 3.72 4.75
CA PHE A 139 -18.64 3.02 3.88
C PHE A 139 -17.51 2.37 4.70
N PRO A 140 -17.17 1.09 4.47
CA PRO A 140 -16.12 0.39 5.20
C PRO A 140 -14.72 0.80 4.72
N TRP A 141 -14.25 1.98 5.12
CA TRP A 141 -12.99 2.58 4.67
C TRP A 141 -11.75 1.72 4.92
N GLY A 142 -11.74 0.90 5.97
CA GLY A 142 -10.66 -0.05 6.23
C GLY A 142 -11.05 -1.51 6.06
N GLY A 143 -12.23 -1.77 5.48
CA GLY A 143 -12.80 -3.10 5.36
C GLY A 143 -13.13 -3.72 6.73
N VAL A 144 -13.72 -4.91 6.68
CA VAL A 144 -14.09 -5.68 7.87
C VAL A 144 -12.85 -6.03 8.69
N PHE A 145 -11.70 -6.27 8.05
CA PHE A 145 -10.44 -6.55 8.75
C PHE A 145 -10.02 -5.39 9.67
N GLY A 146 -9.95 -4.18 9.12
CA GLY A 146 -9.53 -3.00 9.86
C GLY A 146 -10.53 -2.64 10.96
N GLN A 147 -11.82 -2.76 10.66
CA GLN A 147 -12.89 -2.52 11.61
C GLN A 147 -12.81 -3.48 12.80
N SER A 148 -12.69 -4.79 12.53
CA SER A 148 -12.60 -5.81 13.58
C SER A 148 -11.43 -5.57 14.53
N ILE A 149 -10.26 -5.24 13.98
CA ILE A 149 -9.06 -4.97 14.80
C ILE A 149 -9.21 -3.66 15.57
N SER A 150 -9.71 -2.61 14.92
CA SER A 150 -9.91 -1.31 15.57
C SER A 150 -10.90 -1.41 16.72
N GLU A 151 -12.04 -2.08 16.52
CA GLU A 151 -13.03 -2.32 17.56
C GLU A 151 -12.44 -3.15 18.71
N TYR A 152 -11.68 -4.20 18.41
CA TYR A 152 -11.01 -5.00 19.44
C TYR A 152 -10.05 -4.16 20.30
N ILE A 153 -9.21 -3.34 19.66
CA ILE A 153 -8.25 -2.47 20.37
C ILE A 153 -8.99 -1.39 21.17
N GLN A 154 -10.05 -0.79 20.61
CA GLN A 154 -10.86 0.21 21.31
C GLN A 154 -11.55 -0.37 22.54
N ASN A 155 -12.07 -1.61 22.46
CA ASN A 155 -12.67 -2.30 23.59
C ASN A 155 -11.64 -2.63 24.68
N PHE A 156 -10.37 -2.87 24.31
CA PHE A 156 -9.31 -3.21 25.25
C PHE A 156 -8.62 -1.99 25.89
N LEU A 157 -8.28 -0.98 25.10
CA LEU A 157 -7.48 0.20 25.50
C LEU A 157 -8.30 1.48 25.69
N GLY A 158 -9.56 1.48 25.26
CA GLY A 158 -10.35 2.70 25.10
C GLY A 158 -9.93 3.52 23.88
N VAL A 159 -10.74 4.54 23.56
CA VAL A 159 -10.54 5.40 22.38
C VAL A 159 -9.21 6.17 22.45
N ILE A 160 -8.88 6.74 23.62
CA ILE A 160 -7.64 7.52 23.82
C ILE A 160 -6.41 6.61 23.70
N GLY A 161 -6.44 5.43 24.30
CA GLY A 161 -5.34 4.45 24.20
C GLY A 161 -5.14 3.94 22.77
N THR A 162 -6.24 3.72 22.05
CA THR A 162 -6.21 3.36 20.62
C THR A 162 -5.58 4.46 19.79
N LEU A 163 -5.99 5.72 19.98
CA LEU A 163 -5.41 6.87 19.27
C LEU A 163 -3.89 6.97 19.51
N ALA A 164 -3.45 6.82 20.77
CA ALA A 164 -2.04 6.83 21.13
C ALA A 164 -1.27 5.70 20.45
N LEU A 165 -1.83 4.48 20.43
CA LEU A 165 -1.24 3.32 19.76
C LEU A 165 -1.13 3.53 18.25
N MET A 166 -2.16 4.08 17.59
CA MET A 166 -2.13 4.38 16.16
C MET A 166 -1.06 5.41 15.81
N LEU A 167 -0.96 6.48 16.60
CA LEU A 167 0.07 7.50 16.42
C LEU A 167 1.48 6.90 16.57
N PHE A 168 1.67 6.06 17.59
CA PHE A 168 2.92 5.34 17.78
C PHE A 168 3.25 4.42 16.59
N ALA A 169 2.28 3.64 16.10
CA ALA A 169 2.48 2.74 14.97
C ALA A 169 2.85 3.49 13.67
N LEU A 170 2.23 4.64 13.42
CA LEU A 170 2.56 5.50 12.28
C LEU A 170 3.98 6.05 12.38
N ILE A 171 4.36 6.58 13.55
CA ILE A 171 5.71 7.08 13.79
C ILE A 171 6.74 5.95 13.67
N ALA A 172 6.50 4.81 14.32
CA ALA A 172 7.39 3.66 14.27
C ALA A 172 7.62 3.18 12.83
N THR A 173 6.56 3.14 12.01
CA THR A 173 6.64 2.77 10.60
C THR A 173 7.41 3.80 9.78
N PHE A 174 7.20 5.09 10.03
CA PHE A 174 7.96 6.17 9.39
C PHE A 174 9.45 6.08 9.71
N VAL A 175 9.78 5.86 10.98
CA VAL A 175 11.15 5.72 11.47
C VAL A 175 11.81 4.48 10.87
N TRP A 176 11.15 3.33 10.90
CA TRP A 176 11.65 2.10 10.29
C TRP A 176 11.88 2.24 8.77
N SER A 177 10.97 2.93 8.08
CA SER A 177 11.04 3.07 6.62
C SER A 177 12.16 4.02 6.17
N ASN A 178 12.36 5.13 6.88
CA ASN A 178 13.20 6.25 6.45
C ASN A 178 14.50 6.40 7.25
N ASN A 179 14.63 5.71 8.40
CA ASN A 179 15.73 5.84 9.36
C ASN A 179 16.17 7.30 9.57
N PRO A 180 15.26 8.19 10.02
CA PRO A 180 15.58 9.60 10.17
C PRO A 180 16.73 9.77 11.18
N ASN A 181 17.72 10.58 10.83
CA ASN A 181 18.76 10.95 11.77
C ASN A 181 18.17 11.94 12.79
N PHE A 182 17.88 11.44 13.99
CA PHE A 182 17.28 12.25 15.05
C PHE A 182 18.24 13.29 15.63
N GLU A 183 19.55 13.18 15.40
CA GLU A 183 20.54 14.15 15.86
C GLU A 183 20.41 15.50 15.14
N GLU A 184 19.88 15.50 13.91
CA GLU A 184 19.62 16.71 13.13
C GLU A 184 18.15 17.17 13.21
N PHE A 185 17.32 16.51 14.02
CA PHE A 185 15.88 16.77 14.06
C PHE A 185 15.60 18.17 14.63
N THR A 186 15.25 19.11 13.76
CA THR A 186 14.81 20.46 14.13
C THR A 186 13.43 20.72 13.55
N TRP A 187 12.49 21.20 14.38
CA TRP A 187 11.12 21.55 13.95
C TRP A 187 11.08 22.51 12.75
N GLN A 188 12.07 23.41 12.64
CA GLN A 188 12.22 24.31 11.50
C GLN A 188 12.50 23.56 10.19
N LYS A 189 13.36 22.53 10.23
CA LYS A 189 13.73 21.73 9.05
C LYS A 189 12.53 20.93 8.54
N VAL A 190 11.76 20.31 9.43
CA VAL A 190 10.54 19.58 9.07
C VAL A 190 9.50 20.49 8.42
N TRP A 191 9.30 21.70 8.97
CA TRP A 191 8.37 22.67 8.40
C TRP A 191 8.81 23.15 7.00
N GLU A 192 10.09 23.42 6.83
CA GLU A 192 10.67 23.83 5.54
C GLU A 192 10.60 22.71 4.49
N GLU A 193 10.97 21.47 4.84
CA GLU A 193 10.88 20.32 3.94
C GLU A 193 9.42 20.02 3.54
N THR A 194 8.48 20.15 4.47
CA THR A 194 7.04 19.97 4.20
C THR A 194 6.54 21.06 3.27
N LYS A 195 6.88 22.33 3.52
CA LYS A 195 6.49 23.47 2.67
C LYS A 195 7.07 23.35 1.27
N GLN A 196 8.32 22.91 1.16
CA GLN A 196 8.97 22.65 -0.12
C GLN A 196 8.29 21.51 -0.88
N ALA A 197 8.00 20.40 -0.21
CA ALA A 197 7.27 19.28 -0.82
C ALA A 197 5.89 19.75 -1.35
N TRP A 198 5.14 20.54 -0.58
CA TRP A 198 3.88 21.12 -1.03
C TRP A 198 4.04 22.06 -2.24
N ASN A 199 5.07 22.90 -2.26
CA ASN A 199 5.35 23.76 -3.41
C ASN A 199 5.73 22.95 -4.66
N ASP A 200 6.55 21.92 -4.52
CA ASP A 200 6.93 21.04 -5.63
C ASP A 200 5.72 20.26 -6.18
N LEU A 201 4.80 19.83 -5.31
CA LEU A 201 3.52 19.23 -5.69
C LEU A 201 2.65 20.21 -6.49
N LEU A 202 2.51 21.45 -6.02
CA LEU A 202 1.67 22.46 -6.67
C LEU A 202 2.27 22.98 -7.99
N THR A 203 3.60 22.98 -8.10
CA THR A 203 4.31 23.47 -9.30
C THR A 203 4.62 22.37 -10.32
N GLY A 204 4.29 21.11 -10.03
CA GLY A 204 4.46 19.98 -10.94
C GLY A 204 5.93 19.58 -11.17
N ASN A 205 6.85 20.00 -10.30
CA ASN A 205 8.29 19.85 -10.50
C ASN A 205 8.83 18.55 -9.89
N PHE A 206 8.15 17.43 -10.16
CA PHE A 206 8.49 16.12 -9.60
C PHE A 206 9.83 15.60 -10.12
N GLY A 207 10.83 15.49 -9.24
CA GLY A 207 11.99 14.61 -9.47
C GLY A 207 13.38 15.25 -9.53
N LYS A 208 13.54 16.56 -9.31
CA LYS A 208 14.89 17.12 -9.08
C LYS A 208 15.32 16.82 -7.64
N ARG A 209 15.83 15.62 -7.37
CA ARG A 209 16.61 15.35 -6.16
C ARG A 209 17.83 16.29 -6.18
N ARG A 210 17.76 17.38 -5.41
CA ARG A 210 18.95 18.16 -5.10
C ARG A 210 19.75 17.41 -4.02
N PRO A 211 21.09 17.39 -4.11
CA PRO A 211 21.92 16.71 -3.12
C PRO A 211 21.65 17.31 -1.73
N ALA A 212 21.70 16.45 -0.71
CA ALA A 212 21.53 16.86 0.68
C ALA A 212 22.44 18.06 0.98
N THR A 213 21.85 19.11 1.54
CA THR A 213 22.59 20.27 2.06
C THR A 213 23.69 19.74 2.98
N PRO A 214 24.98 20.02 2.73
CA PRO A 214 26.04 19.55 3.62
C PRO A 214 25.79 20.13 5.01
N ALA A 215 25.93 19.29 6.04
CA ALA A 215 25.71 19.66 7.42
C ALA A 215 26.47 20.97 7.75
N PRO A 216 25.86 21.91 8.49
CA PRO A 216 26.57 23.11 8.92
C PRO A 216 27.82 22.68 9.70
N PRO A 217 28.97 23.34 9.49
CA PRO A 217 30.21 22.93 10.15
C PRO A 217 29.97 22.93 11.66
N THR A 218 30.25 21.77 12.27
CA THR A 218 30.23 21.59 13.71
C THR A 218 31.00 22.76 14.32
N ARG A 219 30.31 23.62 15.06
CA ARG A 219 30.92 24.77 15.72
C ARG A 219 31.96 24.19 16.68
N VAL A 220 33.23 24.16 16.25
CA VAL A 220 34.34 23.81 17.13
C VAL A 220 34.20 24.76 18.30
N LYS A 221 33.88 24.22 19.48
CA LYS A 221 33.90 25.00 20.72
C LYS A 221 35.29 25.59 20.78
N ALA A 222 35.39 26.90 20.56
CA ALA A 222 36.64 27.62 20.75
C ALA A 222 37.05 27.35 22.20
N ASN A 223 38.18 26.68 22.39
CA ASN A 223 38.85 26.60 23.69
C ASN A 223 39.15 28.04 24.11
N ILE A 224 38.32 28.59 24.99
CA ILE A 224 38.66 29.81 25.72
C ILE A 224 39.71 29.37 26.74
N PRO A 225 40.97 29.83 26.67
CA PRO A 225 41.93 29.55 27.72
C PRO A 225 41.45 30.22 29.02
N ALA A 226 41.55 29.50 30.13
CA ALA A 226 41.23 30.01 31.45
C ALA A 226 42.08 31.26 31.78
N PRO A 227 41.54 32.26 32.51
CA PRO A 227 42.32 33.42 32.92
C PRO A 227 43.50 32.99 33.79
N GLN A 228 44.69 33.47 33.46
CA GLN A 228 45.85 33.34 34.34
C GLN A 228 45.58 34.20 35.58
N GLU A 229 45.55 33.57 36.75
CA GLU A 229 45.56 34.28 38.03
C GLU A 229 46.92 34.98 38.16
N GLU A 230 46.90 36.32 38.13
CA GLU A 230 48.05 37.15 38.51
C GLU A 230 48.29 37.00 40.02
N GLU A 231 49.42 36.40 40.37
CA GLU A 231 49.94 36.27 41.72
C GLU A 231 50.41 37.66 42.23
N ILE A 232 49.79 38.16 43.30
CA ILE A 232 50.31 39.24 44.18
C ILE A 232 50.30 38.71 45.60
#